data_AF-A0A828RWN6-F1
#
_entry.id   AF-A0A828RWN6-F1
#
_cell.length_a   1.000
_cell.length_b   1.000
_cell.length_c   1.000
_cell.angle_alpha   90.00
_cell.angle_beta   90.00
_cell.angle_gamma   90.00
#
_symmetry.space_group_name_H-M   'P 1'
#
loop_
_entity.id
_entity.type
_entity.pdbx_description
1 polymer ?
#
loop_
_entity_poly.entity_id
_entity_poly.type
_entity_poly.pdbx_seq_one_letter_code
_entity_poly.pdbx_strand_id
1 'polypeptide(L)'
;MMKVEDELEKKEVIKSLRIALDETLKQCDSCEDRVHQSIKIANCVLSKEEYYELLNEYQRFENNFGILESLSVQITELSSILQAMSVAAALKEVRNSIDQLLDIMEKINFRLDVQKFDLLMAQLMEELMGVIDFDAIEYETLEAALGAPFIVLETLDVLDREYQDIYYPLNVLKIQSFNSKTAAYQYALSRGIRKEFVIKKA
;
A
#
# COMPACT_ATOMS: atom_id res chain seq x y z
N MET A 1 -19.75 -48.73 1.37
CA MET A 1 -20.30 -47.58 0.63
C MET A 1 -19.88 -46.25 1.26
N MET A 2 -19.93 -46.05 2.58
CA MET A 2 -19.49 -44.80 3.27
C MET A 2 -18.12 -44.22 2.84
N LYS A 3 -17.04 -45.03 2.75
CA LYS A 3 -15.69 -44.49 2.45
C LYS A 3 -15.57 -43.82 1.07
N VAL A 4 -16.37 -44.23 0.10
CA VAL A 4 -16.32 -43.69 -1.27
C VAL A 4 -17.05 -42.36 -1.37
N GLU A 5 -18.13 -42.20 -0.60
CA GLU A 5 -18.88 -40.93 -0.49
C GLU A 5 -18.05 -39.86 0.23
N ASP A 6 -17.38 -40.21 1.34
CA ASP A 6 -16.47 -39.30 2.06
C ASP A 6 -15.28 -38.85 1.19
N GLU A 7 -14.72 -39.72 0.36
CA GLU A 7 -13.62 -39.37 -0.56
C GLU A 7 -14.09 -38.50 -1.74
N LEU A 8 -15.31 -38.70 -2.23
CA LEU A 8 -15.92 -37.87 -3.27
C LEU A 8 -16.25 -36.46 -2.75
N GLU A 9 -16.82 -36.37 -1.55
CA GLU A 9 -17.16 -35.10 -0.90
C GLU A 9 -15.88 -34.29 -0.58
N LYS A 10 -14.82 -34.96 -0.09
CA LYS A 10 -13.50 -34.32 0.12
C LYS A 10 -12.92 -33.77 -1.19
N LYS A 11 -13.05 -34.49 -2.31
CA LYS A 11 -12.55 -34.04 -3.62
C LYS A 11 -13.29 -32.81 -4.15
N GLU A 12 -14.61 -32.76 -4.01
CA GLU A 12 -15.39 -31.58 -4.41
C GLU A 12 -15.08 -30.36 -3.54
N VAL A 13 -14.94 -30.53 -2.21
CA VAL A 13 -14.53 -29.43 -1.31
C VAL A 13 -13.16 -28.87 -1.68
N ILE A 14 -12.17 -29.74 -1.94
CA ILE A 14 -10.83 -29.33 -2.37
C ILE A 14 -10.88 -28.56 -3.69
N LYS A 15 -11.69 -29.03 -4.65
CA LYS A 15 -11.87 -28.36 -5.95
C LYS A 15 -12.49 -26.98 -5.80
N SER A 16 -13.54 -26.84 -4.99
CA SER A 16 -14.17 -25.54 -4.71
C SER A 16 -13.21 -24.57 -4.01
N LEU A 17 -12.44 -25.05 -3.03
CA LEU A 17 -11.42 -24.23 -2.36
C LEU A 17 -10.34 -23.75 -3.31
N ARG A 18 -9.90 -24.61 -4.24
CA ARG A 18 -8.92 -24.24 -5.25
C ARG A 18 -9.44 -23.18 -6.20
N ILE A 19 -10.68 -23.31 -6.67
CA ILE A 19 -11.32 -22.28 -7.51
C ILE A 19 -11.39 -20.95 -6.75
N ALA A 20 -11.88 -20.97 -5.50
CA ALA A 20 -12.00 -19.78 -4.67
C ALA A 20 -10.63 -19.12 -4.41
N LEU A 21 -9.58 -19.94 -4.25
CA LEU A 21 -8.21 -19.46 -4.12
C LEU A 21 -7.71 -18.80 -5.40
N ASP A 22 -7.81 -19.49 -6.54
CA ASP A 22 -7.33 -18.97 -7.82
C ASP A 22 -8.05 -17.65 -8.20
N GLU A 23 -9.33 -17.53 -7.83
CA GLU A 23 -10.10 -16.29 -7.98
C GLU A 23 -9.62 -15.19 -7.03
N THR A 24 -9.41 -15.51 -5.75
CA THR A 24 -8.97 -14.51 -4.77
C THR A 24 -7.54 -14.05 -5.01
N LEU A 25 -6.62 -14.92 -5.44
CA LEU A 25 -5.26 -14.50 -5.83
C LEU A 25 -5.29 -13.47 -6.96
N LYS A 26 -6.09 -13.68 -8.00
CA LYS A 26 -6.28 -12.69 -9.09
C LYS A 26 -6.88 -11.37 -8.60
N GLN A 27 -7.77 -11.44 -7.62
CA GLN A 27 -8.33 -10.24 -7.00
C GLN A 27 -7.28 -9.50 -6.17
N CYS A 28 -6.37 -10.21 -5.50
CA CYS A 28 -5.27 -9.63 -4.73
C CYS A 28 -4.33 -8.86 -5.66
N ASP A 29 -3.84 -9.48 -6.74
CA ASP A 29 -2.96 -8.83 -7.72
C ASP A 29 -3.58 -7.51 -8.23
N SER A 30 -4.85 -7.57 -8.63
CA SER A 30 -5.56 -6.38 -9.12
C SER A 30 -5.83 -5.35 -8.02
N CYS A 31 -5.96 -5.76 -6.76
CA CYS A 31 -6.20 -4.87 -5.64
C CYS A 31 -4.90 -4.15 -5.25
N GLU A 32 -3.79 -4.88 -5.14
CA GLU A 32 -2.46 -4.37 -4.79
C GLU A 32 -2.06 -3.20 -5.71
N ASP A 33 -2.12 -3.40 -7.03
CA ASP A 33 -1.80 -2.36 -8.02
C ASP A 33 -2.64 -1.08 -7.84
N ARG A 34 -3.94 -1.25 -7.57
CA ARG A 34 -4.88 -0.12 -7.41
C ARG A 34 -4.66 0.61 -6.09
N VAL A 35 -4.37 -0.12 -5.02
CA VAL A 35 -4.10 0.44 -3.69
C VAL A 35 -2.79 1.19 -3.70
N HIS A 36 -1.73 0.64 -4.31
CA HIS A 36 -0.45 1.34 -4.50
C HIS A 36 -0.62 2.70 -5.17
N GLN A 37 -1.39 2.75 -6.27
CA GLN A 37 -1.69 4.02 -6.95
C GLN A 37 -2.49 4.98 -6.06
N SER A 38 -3.44 4.44 -5.30
CA SER A 38 -4.29 5.23 -4.41
C SER A 38 -3.51 5.81 -3.22
N ILE A 39 -2.59 5.06 -2.61
CA ILE A 39 -1.78 5.50 -1.46
C ILE A 39 -0.95 6.73 -1.82
N LYS A 40 -0.35 6.77 -3.02
CA LYS A 40 0.48 7.90 -3.47
C LYS A 40 -0.27 9.23 -3.42
N ILE A 41 -1.58 9.23 -3.67
CA ILE A 41 -2.42 10.43 -3.71
C ILE A 41 -3.36 10.57 -2.50
N ALA A 42 -3.48 9.54 -1.66
CA ALA A 42 -4.45 9.49 -0.57
C ALA A 42 -4.24 10.60 0.47
N ASN A 43 -2.99 10.97 0.75
CA ASN A 43 -2.67 12.06 1.69
C ASN A 43 -3.19 13.44 1.23
N CYS A 44 -3.54 13.60 -0.04
CA CYS A 44 -4.07 14.83 -0.60
C CYS A 44 -5.58 15.00 -0.33
N VAL A 45 -6.29 13.91 -0.04
CA VAL A 45 -7.76 13.90 0.10
C VAL A 45 -8.26 13.33 1.43
N LEU A 46 -7.45 12.51 2.10
CA LEU A 46 -7.77 11.92 3.39
C LEU A 46 -7.26 12.79 4.53
N SER A 47 -7.95 12.74 5.68
CA SER A 47 -7.39 13.24 6.93
C SER A 47 -6.16 12.42 7.33
N LYS A 48 -5.38 12.92 8.29
CA LYS A 48 -4.22 12.20 8.83
C LYS A 48 -4.63 10.81 9.34
N GLU A 49 -5.71 10.74 10.11
CA GLU A 49 -6.23 9.49 10.68
C GLU A 49 -6.67 8.52 9.59
N GLU A 50 -7.43 8.99 8.60
CA GLU A 50 -7.91 8.18 7.48
C GLU A 50 -6.76 7.67 6.60
N TYR A 51 -5.71 8.49 6.41
CA TYR A 51 -4.51 8.09 5.67
C TYR A 51 -3.75 6.96 6.39
N TYR A 52 -3.56 7.08 7.70
CA TYR A 52 -2.90 6.01 8.47
C TYR A 52 -3.77 4.76 8.60
N GLU A 53 -5.10 4.89 8.63
CA GLU A 53 -6.02 3.75 8.55
C GLU A 53 -5.84 3.00 7.23
N LEU A 54 -5.78 3.70 6.09
CA LEU A 54 -5.48 3.09 4.79
C LEU A 54 -4.15 2.32 4.81
N LEU A 55 -3.07 2.93 5.32
CA LEU A 55 -1.76 2.27 5.37
C LEU A 55 -1.79 1.00 6.24
N ASN A 56 -2.50 1.05 7.37
CA ASN A 56 -2.65 -0.10 8.26
C ASN A 56 -3.47 -1.22 7.62
N GLU A 57 -4.58 -0.91 6.94
CA GLU A 57 -5.37 -1.92 6.25
C GLU A 57 -4.63 -2.51 5.05
N TYR A 58 -3.84 -1.69 4.33
CA TYR A 58 -2.98 -2.18 3.26
C TYR A 58 -1.94 -3.18 3.77
N GLN A 59 -1.30 -2.87 4.90
CA GLN A 59 -0.37 -3.79 5.55
C GLN A 59 -1.03 -5.11 5.96
N ARG A 60 -2.26 -5.07 6.49
CA ARG A 60 -3.00 -6.29 6.83
C ARG A 60 -3.31 -7.11 5.58
N PHE A 61 -3.73 -6.45 4.51
CA PHE A 61 -3.94 -7.09 3.21
C PHE A 61 -2.66 -7.79 2.73
N GLU A 62 -1.53 -7.09 2.66
CA GLU A 62 -0.23 -7.64 2.21
C GLU A 62 0.19 -8.86 3.03
N ASN A 63 0.09 -8.78 4.36
CA ASN A 63 0.41 -9.90 5.24
C ASN A 63 -0.49 -11.12 4.97
N ASN A 64 -1.80 -10.88 4.87
CA ASN A 64 -2.77 -11.95 4.63
C ASN A 64 -2.61 -12.53 3.21
N PHE A 65 -2.27 -11.70 2.23
CA PHE A 65 -2.01 -12.10 0.86
C PHE A 65 -0.76 -12.99 0.79
N GLY A 66 0.36 -12.61 1.42
CA GLY A 66 1.55 -13.45 1.49
C GLY A 66 1.33 -14.79 2.22
N ILE A 67 0.48 -14.82 3.25
CA ILE A 67 0.04 -16.08 3.87
C ILE A 67 -0.75 -16.94 2.86
N LEU A 68 -1.68 -16.32 2.12
CA LEU A 68 -2.50 -17.00 1.14
C LEU A 68 -1.66 -17.56 -0.02
N GLU A 69 -0.68 -16.81 -0.52
CA GLU A 69 0.29 -17.28 -1.51
C GLU A 69 1.07 -18.49 -0.99
N SER A 70 1.58 -18.41 0.25
CA SER A 70 2.30 -19.52 0.89
C SER A 70 1.43 -20.78 1.01
N LEU A 71 0.17 -20.63 1.39
CA LEU A 71 -0.80 -21.71 1.48
C LEU A 71 -1.19 -22.26 0.10
N SER A 72 -1.21 -21.42 -0.94
CA SER A 72 -1.57 -21.83 -2.30
C SER A 72 -0.65 -22.90 -2.86
N VAL A 73 0.65 -22.78 -2.59
CA VAL A 73 1.67 -23.77 -2.97
C VAL A 73 1.45 -25.13 -2.27
N GLN A 74 0.82 -25.12 -1.10
CA GLN A 74 0.59 -26.30 -0.27
C GLN A 74 -0.72 -27.04 -0.60
N ILE A 75 -1.63 -26.43 -1.37
CA ILE A 75 -2.95 -27.01 -1.70
C ILE A 75 -2.89 -28.18 -2.69
N THR A 76 -1.75 -28.37 -3.36
CA THR A 76 -1.52 -29.44 -4.34
C THR A 76 -1.87 -30.83 -3.77
N GLU A 77 -1.71 -31.02 -2.46
CA GLU A 77 -2.16 -32.20 -1.72
C GLU A 77 -2.75 -31.79 -0.36
N LEU A 78 -3.97 -31.23 -0.34
CA LEU A 78 -4.73 -31.02 0.91
C LEU A 78 -4.92 -32.36 1.65
N SER A 79 -3.96 -32.68 2.51
CA SER A 79 -3.87 -33.97 3.19
C SER A 79 -4.92 -34.08 4.31
N SER A 80 -5.33 -32.95 4.90
CA SER A 80 -6.24 -32.90 6.05
C SER A 80 -7.31 -31.80 5.96
N ILE A 81 -8.42 -32.02 6.68
CA ILE A 81 -9.51 -31.03 6.87
C ILE A 81 -8.98 -29.77 7.57
N LEU A 82 -8.00 -29.89 8.47
CA LEU A 82 -7.38 -28.74 9.13
C LEU A 82 -6.67 -27.79 8.16
N GLN A 83 -5.96 -28.33 7.16
CA GLN A 83 -5.35 -27.51 6.12
C GLN A 83 -6.42 -26.80 5.28
N ALA A 84 -7.51 -27.50 4.94
CA ALA A 84 -8.63 -26.90 4.20
C ALA A 84 -9.31 -25.77 5.00
N MET A 85 -9.48 -25.95 6.31
CA MET A 85 -10.00 -24.91 7.19
C MET A 85 -9.05 -23.70 7.30
N SER A 86 -7.74 -23.94 7.34
CA SER A 86 -6.73 -22.86 7.41
C SER A 86 -6.74 -22.01 6.14
N VAL A 87 -6.82 -22.66 4.96
CA VAL A 87 -6.98 -21.98 3.67
C VAL A 87 -8.28 -21.19 3.63
N ALA A 88 -9.40 -21.77 4.06
CA ALA A 88 -10.69 -21.09 4.08
C ALA A 88 -10.69 -19.86 5.00
N ALA A 89 -10.01 -19.94 6.15
CA ALA A 89 -9.84 -18.82 7.06
C ALA A 89 -9.00 -17.69 6.42
N ALA A 90 -7.84 -18.03 5.86
CA ALA A 90 -6.98 -17.07 5.16
C ALA A 90 -7.72 -16.40 3.98
N LEU A 91 -8.46 -17.16 3.18
CA LEU A 91 -9.29 -16.63 2.09
C LEU A 91 -10.31 -15.61 2.58
N LYS A 92 -10.97 -15.90 3.71
CA LYS A 92 -11.95 -14.99 4.29
C LYS A 92 -11.32 -13.71 4.80
N GLU A 93 -10.17 -13.80 5.47
CA GLU A 93 -9.44 -12.63 5.98
C GLU A 93 -8.95 -11.74 4.85
N VAL A 94 -8.34 -12.32 3.80
CA VAL A 94 -7.91 -11.59 2.60
C VAL A 94 -9.10 -10.89 1.92
N ARG A 95 -10.23 -11.58 1.74
CA ARG A 95 -11.43 -10.97 1.14
C ARG A 95 -11.95 -9.79 1.95
N ASN A 96 -12.01 -9.93 3.28
CA ASN A 96 -12.42 -8.82 4.14
C ASN A 96 -11.47 -7.61 4.00
N SER A 97 -10.16 -7.85 3.92
CA SER A 97 -9.18 -6.78 3.69
C SER A 97 -9.34 -6.13 2.32
N ILE A 98 -9.60 -6.91 1.26
CA ILE A 98 -9.90 -6.38 -0.08
C ILE A 98 -11.14 -5.49 -0.04
N ASP A 99 -12.24 -5.96 0.59
CA ASP A 99 -13.48 -5.20 0.68
C ASP A 99 -13.27 -3.85 1.41
N GLN A 100 -12.52 -3.87 2.52
CA GLN A 100 -12.17 -2.65 3.26
C GLN A 100 -11.31 -1.69 2.44
N LEU A 101 -10.32 -2.19 1.70
CA LEU A 101 -9.49 -1.37 0.82
C LEU A 101 -10.29 -0.78 -0.35
N LEU A 102 -11.21 -1.55 -0.92
CA LEU A 102 -12.13 -1.07 -1.94
C LEU A 102 -13.00 0.08 -1.42
N ASP A 103 -13.59 -0.05 -0.22
CA ASP A 103 -14.38 1.02 0.40
C ASP A 103 -13.57 2.30 0.60
N ILE A 104 -12.32 2.19 1.07
CA ILE A 104 -11.44 3.36 1.24
C ILE A 104 -11.06 3.97 -0.12
N MET A 105 -10.75 3.15 -1.13
CA MET A 105 -10.45 3.63 -2.48
C MET A 105 -11.65 4.32 -3.14
N GLU A 106 -12.87 3.81 -2.94
CA GLU A 106 -14.09 4.47 -3.41
C GLU A 106 -14.27 5.85 -2.76
N LYS A 107 -13.99 5.95 -1.46
CA LYS A 107 -13.99 7.23 -0.73
C LYS A 107 -12.93 8.20 -1.25
N ILE A 108 -11.72 7.72 -1.57
CA ILE A 108 -10.67 8.53 -2.20
C ILE A 108 -11.15 9.07 -3.55
N ASN A 109 -11.64 8.19 -4.43
CA ASN A 109 -12.15 8.56 -5.76
C ASN A 109 -13.29 9.58 -5.67
N PHE A 110 -14.25 9.34 -4.78
CA PHE A 110 -15.34 10.28 -4.55
C PHE A 110 -14.84 11.66 -4.10
N ARG A 111 -13.84 11.71 -3.21
CA ARG A 111 -13.27 12.99 -2.75
C ARG A 111 -12.46 13.68 -3.84
N LEU A 112 -11.71 12.94 -4.66
CA LEU A 112 -11.02 13.50 -5.83
C LEU A 112 -12.01 14.19 -6.77
N ASP A 113 -13.16 13.55 -7.03
CA ASP A 113 -14.21 14.09 -7.88
C ASP A 113 -14.90 15.34 -7.28
N VAL A 114 -15.18 15.32 -5.97
CA VAL A 114 -15.94 16.38 -5.30
C VAL A 114 -15.09 17.57 -4.87
N GLN A 115 -13.84 17.36 -4.43
CA GLN A 115 -13.02 18.40 -3.83
C GLN A 115 -12.41 19.38 -4.85
N LYS A 116 -12.52 19.14 -6.16
CA LYS A 116 -11.76 19.89 -7.19
C LYS A 116 -10.31 20.02 -6.74
N PHE A 117 -9.60 18.89 -6.76
CA PHE A 117 -8.20 18.75 -6.38
C PHE A 117 -7.38 20.00 -6.72
N ASP A 118 -6.71 20.57 -5.72
CA ASP A 118 -5.93 21.81 -5.88
C ASP A 118 -4.89 21.59 -6.99
N LEU A 119 -4.90 22.47 -8.00
CA LEU A 119 -3.97 22.42 -9.12
C LEU A 119 -2.51 22.43 -8.65
N LEU A 120 -2.21 23.17 -7.58
CA LEU A 120 -0.86 23.23 -7.00
C LEU A 120 -0.45 21.89 -6.39
N MET A 121 -1.40 21.17 -5.79
CA MET A 121 -1.16 19.84 -5.24
C MET A 121 -0.96 18.81 -6.37
N ALA A 122 -1.77 18.86 -7.43
CA ALA A 122 -1.60 18.00 -8.60
C ALA A 122 -0.22 18.19 -9.25
N GLN A 123 0.19 19.45 -9.46
CA GLN A 123 1.48 19.77 -10.03
C GLN A 123 2.64 19.29 -9.16
N LEU A 124 2.53 19.45 -7.84
CA LEU A 124 3.53 18.92 -6.91
C LEU A 124 3.59 17.40 -7.00
N MET A 125 2.46 16.69 -6.97
CA MET A 125 2.43 15.24 -7.08
C MET A 125 3.02 14.72 -8.38
N GLU A 126 2.72 15.37 -9.51
CA GLU A 126 3.31 15.04 -10.81
C GLU A 126 4.84 15.24 -10.82
N GLU A 127 5.31 16.34 -10.24
CA GLU A 127 6.74 16.62 -10.10
C GLU A 127 7.45 15.58 -9.21
N LEU A 128 6.85 15.21 -8.07
CA LEU A 128 7.40 14.20 -7.16
C LEU A 128 7.50 12.82 -7.84
N MET A 129 6.43 12.38 -8.50
CA MET A 129 6.38 11.09 -9.20
C MET A 129 7.34 11.03 -10.39
N GLY A 130 7.72 12.18 -10.96
CA GLY A 130 8.71 12.26 -12.05
C GLY A 130 10.18 12.21 -11.59
N VAL A 131 10.45 12.41 -10.29
CA VAL A 131 11.82 12.56 -9.76
C VAL A 131 12.28 11.34 -8.99
N ILE A 132 11.41 10.72 -8.21
CA ILE A 132 11.77 9.59 -7.34
C ILE A 132 10.62 8.59 -7.27
N ASP A 133 10.95 7.31 -7.19
CA ASP A 133 9.94 6.28 -6.89
C ASP A 133 9.72 6.20 -5.38
N PHE A 134 8.45 6.12 -4.99
CA PHE A 134 8.01 6.07 -3.60
C PHE A 134 6.64 5.41 -3.54
N ASP A 135 6.36 4.77 -2.41
CA ASP A 135 5.08 4.08 -2.18
C ASP A 135 4.09 4.98 -1.43
N ALA A 136 4.61 5.78 -0.49
CA ALA A 136 3.84 6.66 0.37
C ALA A 136 4.58 7.98 0.61
N ILE A 137 3.86 8.98 1.14
CA ILE A 137 4.42 10.28 1.50
C ILE A 137 4.15 10.52 2.99
N GLU A 138 5.15 11.04 3.70
CA GLU A 138 4.96 11.47 5.09
C GLU A 138 3.93 12.61 5.15
N TYR A 139 2.78 12.33 5.76
CA TYR A 139 1.58 13.17 5.71
C TYR A 139 1.85 14.66 6.02
N GLU A 140 2.65 14.93 7.04
CA GLU A 140 2.91 16.29 7.55
C GLU A 140 3.81 17.13 6.62
N THR A 141 4.48 16.50 5.65
CA THR A 141 5.48 17.17 4.83
C THR A 141 4.89 17.85 3.59
N LEU A 142 3.73 17.38 3.11
CA LEU A 142 3.18 17.79 1.83
C LEU A 142 2.63 19.23 1.85
N GLU A 143 1.91 19.61 2.91
CA GLU A 143 1.39 20.97 3.06
C GLU A 143 2.51 22.00 3.18
N ALA A 144 3.55 21.68 3.96
CA ALA A 144 4.74 22.52 4.08
C ALA A 144 5.49 22.64 2.74
N ALA A 145 5.43 21.62 1.89
CA ALA A 145 6.05 21.64 0.56
C ALA A 145 5.33 22.60 -0.40
N LEU A 146 3.99 22.76 -0.29
CA LEU A 146 3.22 23.64 -1.15
C LEU A 146 3.73 25.09 -1.16
N GLY A 147 4.02 25.65 0.02
CA GLY A 147 4.44 27.05 0.18
C GLY A 147 5.94 27.32 0.05
N ALA A 148 6.78 26.29 -0.11
CA ALA A 148 8.22 26.44 -0.11
C ALA A 148 8.81 26.57 -1.52
N PRO A 149 9.75 27.52 -1.76
CA PRO A 149 10.39 27.68 -3.08
C PRO A 149 11.42 26.58 -3.40
N PHE A 150 11.93 25.88 -2.39
CA PHE A 150 12.83 24.75 -2.58
C PHE A 150 12.40 23.60 -1.68
N ILE A 151 12.43 22.38 -2.20
CA ILE A 151 12.20 21.16 -1.43
C ILE A 151 13.35 20.19 -1.64
N VAL A 152 13.65 19.39 -0.61
CA VAL A 152 14.59 18.28 -0.68
C VAL A 152 13.81 17.00 -0.42
N LEU A 153 13.96 16.04 -1.31
CA LEU A 153 13.35 14.72 -1.22
C LEU A 153 14.29 13.76 -0.50
N GLU A 154 13.77 13.11 0.52
CA GLU A 154 14.47 12.10 1.31
C GLU A 154 13.58 10.86 1.36
N THR A 155 14.03 9.76 0.76
CA THR A 155 13.39 8.46 0.99
C THR A 155 13.87 7.96 2.35
N LEU A 156 12.95 7.83 3.28
CA LEU A 156 13.22 7.13 4.52
C LEU A 156 13.24 5.64 4.18
N ASP A 157 14.44 5.08 4.08
CA ASP A 157 14.63 3.65 4.20
C ASP A 157 14.15 3.31 5.62
N VAL A 158 13.05 2.56 5.75
CA VAL A 158 12.41 2.27 7.04
C VAL A 158 13.26 1.28 7.83
N LEU A 159 14.45 1.73 8.24
CA LEU A 159 15.32 1.11 9.22
C LEU A 159 15.37 1.95 10.52
N ASP A 160 14.49 2.95 10.65
CA ASP A 160 14.32 3.74 11.86
C ASP A 160 13.40 3.03 12.86
N ARG A 161 13.89 2.86 14.08
CA ARG A 161 13.38 1.90 15.08
C ARG A 161 11.96 2.17 15.59
N GLU A 162 11.39 3.34 15.33
CA GLU A 162 9.98 3.63 15.69
C GLU A 162 8.98 3.14 14.64
N TYR A 163 9.42 2.98 13.38
CA TYR A 163 8.57 2.49 12.29
C TYR A 163 8.70 0.97 12.06
N GLN A 164 9.83 0.36 12.43
CA GLN A 164 10.09 -1.09 12.28
C GLN A 164 9.10 -2.00 13.05
N ASP A 165 8.55 -1.53 14.17
CA ASP A 165 7.65 -2.34 14.99
C ASP A 165 6.18 -2.29 14.50
N ILE A 166 5.85 -1.39 13.55
CA ILE A 166 4.47 -1.09 13.18
C ILE A 166 4.24 -1.14 11.66
N TYR A 167 5.21 -0.79 10.79
CA TYR A 167 4.98 -0.61 9.35
C TYR A 167 5.89 -1.48 8.46
N TYR A 168 5.28 -2.09 7.44
CA TYR A 168 5.91 -2.76 6.28
C TYR A 168 6.90 -1.81 5.56
N PRO A 169 7.92 -2.29 4.81
CA PRO A 169 8.93 -1.41 4.21
C PRO A 169 8.37 -0.70 2.96
N LEU A 170 7.42 0.22 3.17
CA LEU A 170 7.05 1.21 2.16
C LEU A 170 8.21 2.19 2.03
N ASN A 171 8.58 2.54 0.80
CA ASN A 171 9.49 3.64 0.53
C ASN A 171 8.74 4.95 0.81
N VAL A 172 8.84 5.44 2.04
CA VAL A 172 8.17 6.67 2.46
C VAL A 172 9.00 7.88 2.03
N LEU A 173 8.39 8.72 1.21
CA LEU A 173 8.94 10.01 0.82
C LEU A 173 8.72 11.05 1.92
N LYS A 174 9.81 11.53 2.50
CA LYS A 174 9.86 12.72 3.35
C LYS A 174 10.23 13.93 2.50
N ILE A 175 9.45 15.00 2.62
CA ILE A 175 9.70 16.26 1.92
C ILE A 175 10.19 17.32 2.91
N GLN A 176 11.37 17.87 2.68
CA GLN A 176 11.93 18.93 3.52
C GLN A 176 11.87 20.27 2.80
N SER A 177 11.18 21.23 3.41
CA SER A 177 10.90 22.54 2.82
C SER A 177 11.94 23.61 3.20
N PHE A 178 12.37 24.40 2.23
CA PHE A 178 13.37 25.45 2.41
C PHE A 178 13.01 26.76 1.68
N ASN A 179 13.29 27.88 2.35
CA ASN A 179 13.10 29.22 1.79
C ASN A 179 14.28 29.72 0.95
N SER A 180 15.39 28.98 0.89
CA SER A 180 16.56 29.37 0.10
C SER A 180 17.28 28.17 -0.50
N LYS A 181 17.83 28.39 -1.70
CA LYS A 181 18.67 27.41 -2.40
C LYS A 181 19.84 26.96 -1.52
N THR A 182 20.54 27.90 -0.87
CA THR A 182 21.72 27.57 -0.05
C THR A 182 21.37 26.62 1.09
N ALA A 183 20.27 26.87 1.81
CA ALA A 183 19.82 26.01 2.90
C ALA A 183 19.45 24.60 2.42
N ALA A 184 18.70 24.49 1.31
CA ALA A 184 18.32 23.21 0.72
C ALA A 184 19.55 22.37 0.31
N TYR A 185 20.53 22.99 -0.35
CA TYR A 185 21.75 22.31 -0.79
C TYR A 185 22.65 21.93 0.39
N GLN A 186 22.73 22.77 1.43
CA GLN A 186 23.46 22.44 2.66
C GLN A 186 22.85 21.25 3.38
N TYR A 187 21.51 21.21 3.48
CA TYR A 187 20.79 20.06 4.04
C TYR A 187 21.07 18.79 3.25
N ALA A 188 20.86 18.83 1.91
CA ALA A 188 21.09 17.67 1.05
C ALA A 188 22.52 17.14 1.16
N LEU A 189 23.52 18.04 1.13
CA LEU A 189 24.93 17.67 1.29
C LEU A 189 25.20 17.01 2.65
N SER A 190 24.62 17.54 3.74
CA SER A 190 24.82 16.99 5.08
C SER A 190 24.21 15.59 5.28
N ARG A 191 23.23 15.24 4.44
CA ARG A 191 22.51 13.96 4.46
C ARG A 191 22.96 12.98 3.37
N GLY A 192 23.94 13.37 2.53
CA GLY A 192 24.36 12.55 1.39
C GLY A 192 23.31 12.42 0.29
N ILE A 193 22.32 13.33 0.26
CA ILE A 193 21.24 13.33 -0.73
C ILE A 193 21.76 13.92 -2.04
N ARG A 194 21.49 13.23 -3.15
CA ARG A 194 21.90 13.67 -4.50
C ARG A 194 21.20 14.95 -4.90
N LYS A 195 21.91 15.80 -5.66
CA LYS A 195 21.40 17.10 -6.12
C LYS A 195 20.09 17.02 -6.91
N GLU A 196 19.86 15.94 -7.64
CA GLU A 196 18.62 15.70 -8.41
C GLU A 196 17.36 15.64 -7.53
N PHE A 197 17.52 15.35 -6.24
CA PHE A 197 16.44 15.35 -5.25
C PHE A 197 16.25 16.71 -4.57
N VAL A 198 16.95 17.76 -5.03
CA VAL A 198 16.74 19.14 -4.61
C VAL A 198 15.94 19.86 -5.70
N ILE A 199 14.65 20.03 -5.45
CA ILE A 199 13.72 20.60 -6.39
C ILE A 199 13.56 22.10 -6.12
N LYS A 200 13.61 22.90 -7.19
CA LYS A 200 13.22 24.31 -7.16
C LYS A 200 11.79 24.41 -7.65
N LYS A 201 10.88 24.77 -6.76
CA LYS A 201 9.48 25.02 -7.12
C LYS A 201 9.36 26.35 -7.87
N ALA A 202 8.55 26.36 -8.92
CA ALA A 202 8.37 27.48 -9.85
C ALA A 202 7.64 28.67 -9.22
#